data_AF-A0A7X9F641-F1
#
_entry.id   AF-A0A7X9F641-F1
#
_cell.length_a   1.000
_cell.length_b   1.000
_cell.length_c   1.000
_cell.angle_alpha   90.00
_cell.angle_beta   90.00
_cell.angle_gamma   90.00
#
_symmetry.space_group_name_H-M   'P 1'
#
loop_
_entity.id
_entity.type
_entity.pdbx_description
1 polymer ?
#
loop_
_entity_poly.entity_id
_entity_poly.type
_entity_poly.pdbx_seq_one_letter_code
_entity_poly.pdbx_strand_id
1 'polypeptide(L)' 'MYVTPGFIDWGDFGYLDISGEKLNGNKKLVAELTIRAGRIVWNLNGISASDKNW' A
#
# COMPACT_ATOMS: atom_id res chain seq x y z
N MET A 1 -9.06 22.29 1.98
CA MET A 1 -7.72 21.72 1.68
C MET A 1 -7.72 20.32 2.24
N TYR A 2 -8.02 19.32 1.41
CA TYR A 2 -8.05 17.92 1.82
C TYR A 2 -6.84 17.24 1.20
N VAL A 3 -5.85 16.91 2.02
CA VAL A 3 -4.83 15.93 1.66
C VAL A 3 -5.56 14.60 1.61
N THR A 4 -5.59 13.94 0.45
CA THR A 4 -6.00 12.54 0.34
C THR A 4 -4.86 11.67 0.86
N PRO A 5 -4.99 11.01 2.04
CA PRO A 5 -3.94 10.19 2.61
C PRO A 5 -4.00 8.80 1.96
N GLY A 6 -3.61 8.68 0.69
CA GLY A 6 -3.60 7.40 -0.01
C GLY A 6 -2.25 6.67 0.08
N PHE A 7 -1.17 7.42 -0.12
CA PHE A 7 0.14 6.81 -0.42
C PHE A 7 1.06 6.62 0.80
N ILE A 8 0.88 7.44 1.85
CA ILE A 8 1.76 7.44 3.03
C ILE A 8 0.92 7.24 4.30
N ASP A 9 1.18 6.13 4.98
CA ASP A 9 0.68 5.84 6.31
C ASP A 9 1.65 6.40 7.36
N TRP A 10 1.12 7.06 8.39
CA TRP A 10 1.89 7.69 9.46
C TRP A 10 1.68 6.94 10.76
N GLY A 11 2.76 6.51 11.39
CA GLY A 11 2.71 5.65 12.58
C GLY A 11 4.10 5.41 13.15
N ASP A 12 4.26 4.39 13.99
CA ASP A 12 5.58 3.91 14.43
C ASP A 12 5.86 2.58 13.73
N PHE A 13 6.87 2.58 12.85
CA PHE A 13 7.21 1.43 12.01
C PHE A 13 8.66 1.00 12.22
N GLY A 14 8.89 -0.32 12.16
CA GLY A 14 10.21 -0.92 12.08
C GLY A 14 10.48 -1.49 10.69
N TYR A 15 11.63 -1.14 10.11
CA TYR A 15 12.14 -1.66 8.85
C TYR A 15 13.32 -2.58 9.13
N LEU A 16 13.19 -3.85 8.76
CA LEU A 16 14.26 -4.82 8.90
C LEU A 16 15.16 -4.76 7.67
N ASP A 17 16.46 -4.65 7.87
CA ASP A 17 17.44 -4.78 6.79
C ASP A 17 17.92 -6.23 6.60
N ILE A 18 18.76 -6.46 5.60
CA ILE A 18 19.27 -7.81 5.29
C ILE A 18 20.24 -8.35 6.36
N SER A 19 20.85 -7.48 7.16
CA SER A 19 21.69 -7.87 8.30
C SER A 19 20.87 -8.24 9.55
N GLY A 20 19.56 -7.96 9.56
CA GLY A 20 18.69 -8.23 10.69
C GLY A 20 18.52 -7.05 11.66
N GLU A 21 19.03 -5.87 11.30
CA GLU A 21 18.92 -4.67 12.12
C GLU A 21 17.60 -3.94 11.86
N LYS A 22 17.04 -3.35 12.93
CA LYS A 22 15.78 -2.58 12.86
C LYS A 22 16.06 -1.09 12.70
N LEU A 23 15.54 -0.51 11.62
CA LEU A 23 15.45 0.94 11.44
C LEU A 23 14.04 1.41 11.83
N ASN A 24 13.94 2.39 12.72
CA ASN A 24 12.64 2.99 13.06
C ASN A 24 12.29 4.11 12.06
N GLY A 25 11.01 4.28 11.74
CA GLY A 25 10.55 5.41 10.96
C GLY A 25 9.06 5.66 11.11
N ASN A 26 8.61 6.86 10.73
CA ASN A 26 7.25 7.32 10.98
C ASN A 26 6.34 7.41 9.76
N LYS A 27 6.82 6.94 8.60
CA LYS A 27 6.12 6.98 7.32
C LYS A 27 6.32 5.66 6.62
N LYS A 28 5.23 5.02 6.19
CA LYS A 28 5.23 3.78 5.42
C LYS A 28 4.53 4.01 4.08
N LEU A 29 5.20 3.63 2.99
CA LEU A 29 4.59 3.61 1.66
C LEU A 29 3.65 2.42 1.56
N VAL A 30 2.39 2.69 1.22
CA VAL A 30 1.38 1.65 1.02
C VAL A 30 1.17 1.45 -0.48
N ALA A 31 1.27 0.21 -0.93
CA ALA A 31 0.91 -0.12 -2.31
C ALA A 31 -0.62 0.02 -2.46
N GLU A 32 -1.07 0.81 -3.42
CA GLU A 32 -2.51 0.93 -3.74
C GLU A 32 -2.94 0.03 -4.91
N LEU A 33 -2.02 -0.27 -5.84
CA LEU A 33 -2.32 -0.93 -7.10
C LEU A 33 -1.09 -1.69 -7.61
N THR A 34 -1.31 -2.90 -8.15
CA THR A 34 -0.31 -3.65 -8.91
C THR A 34 -0.83 -3.91 -10.31
N ILE A 35 -0.03 -3.54 -11.32
CA ILE A 35 -0.31 -3.79 -12.73
C ILE A 35 0.73 -4.78 -13.28
N ARG A 36 0.26 -5.82 -13.97
CA ARG A 36 1.11 -6.78 -14.67
C ARG A 36 0.57 -7.01 -16.08
N ALA A 37 1.44 -6.85 -17.08
CA ALA A 37 1.09 -7.03 -18.50
C ALA A 37 -0.20 -6.27 -18.91
N GLY A 38 -0.32 -5.00 -18.49
CA GLY A 38 -1.47 -4.14 -18.78
C GLY A 38 -2.75 -4.49 -18.01
N ARG A 39 -2.71 -5.41 -17.04
CA ARG A 39 -3.87 -5.80 -16.22
C ARG A 39 -3.67 -5.44 -14.77
N ILE A 40 -4.74 -4.96 -14.11
CA ILE A 40 -4.79 -4.79 -12.66
C ILE A 40 -4.86 -6.19 -12.04
N VAL A 41 -3.83 -6.57 -11.29
CA VAL A 41 -3.76 -7.88 -10.63
C VAL A 41 -4.01 -7.80 -9.12
N TRP A 42 -3.92 -6.60 -8.56
CA TRP A 42 -4.27 -6.32 -7.17
C TRP A 42 -4.55 -4.83 -7.01
N ASN A 43 -5.59 -4.45 -6.28
CA ASN A 43 -5.82 -3.07 -5.85
C ASN A 43 -6.34 -3.07 -4.41
N LEU A 44 -5.85 -2.14 -3.59
CA LEU A 44 -6.12 -2.08 -2.15
C LEU A 44 -7.59 -1.91 -1.81
N ASN A 45 -8.32 -1.11 -2.60
CA ASN A 45 -9.69 -0.66 -2.29
C ASN A 45 -10.78 -1.42 -3.08
N GLY A 46 -10.42 -2.45 -3.85
CA GLY A 46 -11.35 -3.17 -4.70
C GLY A 46 -12.01 -2.36 -5.84
N ILE A 47 -11.61 -1.11 -6.10
CA ILE A 47 -12.33 -0.19 -7.02
C ILE A 47 -12.44 -0.74 -8.45
N SER A 48 -11.44 -1.50 -8.90
CA SER A 48 -11.45 -2.12 -10.23
C SER A 48 -12.19 -3.46 -10.31
N ALA A 49 -12.72 -3.98 -9.20
CA ALA A 49 -13.40 -5.28 -9.17
C ALA A 49 -14.87 -5.12 -9.57
N SER A 50 -15.44 -6.17 -10.16
CA SER A 50 -16.88 -6.25 -10.41
C SER A 50 -17.65 -6.57 -9.12
N ASP A 51 -18.85 -6.03 -9.00
CA ASP A 51 -19.78 -6.39 -7.93
C ASP A 51 -20.09 -7.89 -7.94
N LYS A 52 -20.30 -8.43 -6.75
CA LYS A 52 -20.75 -9.81 -6.58
C LYS A 52 -22.28 -9.84 -6.63
N ASN A 53 -22.84 -10.61 -7.57
CA ASN A 53 -24.28 -10.69 -7.82
C ASN A 53 -24.88 -12.05 -7.42
N TRP A 54 -24.50 -12.57 -6.27
CA TRP A 54 -25.08 -13.80 -5.70
C TRP A 54 -25.92 -13.48 -4.47
#